data_AF-A0A1H3FJ34-F1
#
_entry.id   AF-A0A1H3FJ34-F1
#
_cell.length_a   1.000
_cell.length_b   1.000
_cell.length_c   1.000
_cell.angle_alpha   90.00
_cell.angle_beta   90.00
_cell.angle_gamma   90.00
#
_symmetry.space_group_name_H-M   'P 1'
#
loop_
_entity.id
_entity.type
_entity.pdbx_description
1 polymer ?
#
loop_
_entity_poly.entity_id
_entity_poly.type
_entity_poly.pdbx_seq_one_letter_code
_entity_poly.pdbx_strand_id
1 'polypeptide(L)'
;MRRLGQGILLGLLLALGYLNIRLYYRPDFSPENGQPINRDVVAQLRFLRGPMHAGAGQQMQGLYPEGFVYLNALYALAWLELLPHLAPQTPMYEEGLAEAGWAVREIQSPNGSAQFINPDLPLPNGAFYQGWSAYVLGRYLAAQPAHRRDTADVGRFRRQCALIARALAASPSPYLESYAGAAWPADGVLGVAALAGHDRLYPARYQPLLRQWVQQVKGHLDQRGLIPHRAAASNGQSGEDARGSSQSQLLNFLLEVDSTFARQQFQNYRRHFLTSRLGLPGIREAAHGAPPTDDIDSGPVVWGVGGAASLVGRRTMQCYADSTTAVGLRNSIEGFGVALTTSAGKRYLFGQLPIADAFIAWGNSVEASREIRGSMGWRGWFQLLSALVAAGLLAGVRGLRPRRQHSQLTA
;
A
#
# COMPACT_ATOMS: atom_id res chain seq x y z
N MET A 1 40.13 3.35 20.48
CA MET A 1 39.83 2.98 19.08
C MET A 1 39.48 1.50 18.88
N ARG A 2 40.28 0.51 19.32
CA ARG A 2 39.96 -0.92 19.11
C ARG A 2 38.64 -1.41 19.72
N ARG A 3 38.32 -0.98 20.96
CA ARG A 3 37.03 -1.30 21.61
C ARG A 3 35.83 -0.72 20.85
N LEU A 4 35.96 0.50 20.34
CA LEU A 4 34.95 1.14 19.50
C LEU A 4 34.76 0.36 18.18
N GLY A 5 35.86 -0.02 17.52
CA GLY A 5 35.82 -0.86 16.31
C GLY A 5 35.16 -2.23 16.55
N GLN A 6 35.45 -2.88 17.67
CA GLN A 6 34.77 -4.12 18.07
C GLN A 6 33.27 -3.90 18.31
N GLY A 7 32.89 -2.80 18.97
CA GLY A 7 31.50 -2.43 19.19
C GLY A 7 30.73 -2.25 17.87
N ILE A 8 31.31 -1.56 16.89
CA ILE A 8 30.71 -1.37 15.56
C ILE A 8 30.50 -2.71 14.84
N LEU A 9 31.52 -3.57 14.81
CA LEU A 9 31.41 -4.87 14.14
C LEU A 9 30.37 -5.79 14.81
N LEU A 10 30.29 -5.76 16.14
CA LEU A 10 29.25 -6.48 16.88
C LEU A 10 27.85 -5.90 16.59
N GLY A 11 27.72 -4.58 16.50
CA GLY A 11 26.47 -3.93 16.09
C GLY A 11 26.00 -4.37 14.70
N LEU A 12 26.92 -4.45 13.73
CA LEU A 12 26.62 -4.96 12.39
C LEU A 12 26.21 -6.43 12.39
N LEU A 13 26.85 -7.27 13.20
CA LEU A 13 26.46 -8.68 13.38
C LEU A 13 25.05 -8.81 13.97
N LEU A 14 24.71 -7.99 14.96
CA LEU A 14 23.38 -7.96 15.57
C LEU A 14 22.32 -7.51 14.56
N ALA A 15 22.60 -6.46 13.78
CA ALA A 15 21.70 -5.99 12.73
C ALA A 15 21.49 -7.08 11.65
N LEU A 16 22.55 -7.77 11.24
CA LEU A 16 22.47 -8.85 10.26
C LEU A 16 21.68 -10.06 10.79
N GLY A 17 21.90 -10.43 12.05
CA GLY A 17 21.13 -11.47 12.74
C GLY A 17 19.65 -11.10 12.85
N TYR A 18 19.36 -9.86 13.24
CA TYR A 18 17.99 -9.33 13.30
C TYR A 18 17.28 -9.42 11.94
N LEU A 19 17.92 -8.96 10.86
CA LEU A 19 17.33 -9.05 9.51
C LEU A 19 17.05 -10.51 9.13
N ASN A 20 17.99 -11.42 9.38
CA ASN A 20 17.78 -12.84 9.09
C ASN A 20 16.60 -13.43 9.87
N ILE A 21 16.44 -13.10 11.15
CA ILE A 21 15.30 -13.52 11.98
C ILE A 21 14.00 -12.94 11.43
N ARG A 22 13.98 -11.63 11.12
CA ARG A 22 12.80 -10.95 10.59
C ARG A 22 12.32 -11.51 9.25
N LEU A 23 13.23 -12.02 8.42
CA LEU A 23 12.85 -12.70 7.19
C LEU A 23 12.07 -14.01 7.41
N TYR A 24 11.99 -14.54 8.64
CA TYR A 24 11.12 -15.65 9.04
C TYR A 24 9.76 -15.22 9.60
N TYR A 25 9.47 -13.93 9.63
CA TYR A 25 8.19 -13.42 10.10
C TYR A 25 7.00 -14.16 9.46
N ARG A 26 6.03 -14.50 10.33
CA ARG A 26 4.72 -15.04 10.00
C ARG A 26 3.69 -14.25 10.82
N PRO A 27 2.58 -13.79 10.22
CA PRO A 27 1.53 -13.13 10.98
C PRO A 27 0.90 -14.09 11.99
N ASP A 28 0.49 -13.55 13.14
CA ASP A 28 -0.29 -14.30 14.12
C ASP A 28 -1.75 -14.42 13.65
N PHE A 29 -2.21 -15.66 13.47
CA PHE A 29 -3.61 -15.97 13.22
C PHE A 29 -4.20 -16.65 14.45
N SER A 30 -4.97 -15.89 15.22
CA SER A 30 -5.68 -16.40 16.39
C SER A 30 -7.19 -16.38 16.16
N PRO A 31 -7.93 -17.39 16.64
CA PRO A 31 -9.37 -17.48 16.38
C PRO A 31 -10.12 -16.31 17.02
N GLU A 32 -11.09 -15.75 16.28
CA GLU A 32 -12.13 -14.84 16.73
C GLU A 32 -13.46 -15.53 16.43
N ASN A 33 -14.20 -15.93 17.46
CA ASN A 33 -15.39 -16.79 17.32
C ASN A 33 -15.18 -18.03 16.43
N GLY A 34 -14.03 -18.69 16.57
CA GLY A 34 -13.69 -19.91 15.84
C GLY A 34 -13.18 -19.70 14.42
N GLN A 35 -13.14 -18.46 13.91
CA GLN A 35 -12.53 -18.15 12.61
C GLN A 35 -11.14 -17.51 12.81
N PRO A 36 -10.09 -17.98 12.12
CA PRO A 36 -8.77 -17.36 12.22
C PRO A 36 -8.82 -15.92 11.71
N ILE A 37 -8.24 -15.00 12.48
CA ILE A 37 -8.03 -13.61 12.06
C ILE A 37 -6.59 -13.17 12.30
N ASN A 38 -6.07 -12.35 11.40
CA ASN A 38 -4.73 -11.80 11.46
C ASN A 38 -4.62 -10.75 12.57
N ARG A 39 -4.12 -11.17 13.74
CA ARG A 39 -4.02 -10.33 14.95
C ARG A 39 -3.00 -9.22 14.79
N ASP A 40 -1.99 -9.39 13.96
CA ASP A 40 -0.99 -8.36 13.68
C ASP A 40 -1.62 -7.14 12.99
N VAL A 41 -2.54 -7.37 12.04
CA VAL A 41 -3.29 -6.28 11.37
C VAL A 41 -4.20 -5.58 12.38
N VAL A 42 -4.95 -6.34 13.19
CA VAL A 42 -5.81 -5.76 14.24
C VAL A 42 -5.00 -4.93 15.24
N ALA A 43 -3.84 -5.43 15.68
CA ALA A 43 -2.95 -4.71 16.58
C ALA A 43 -2.41 -3.42 15.95
N GLN A 44 -2.13 -3.42 14.65
CA GLN A 44 -1.69 -2.22 13.94
C GLN A 44 -2.83 -1.19 13.79
N LEU A 45 -4.05 -1.64 13.50
CA LEU A 45 -5.21 -0.76 13.41
C LEU A 45 -5.56 -0.12 14.77
N ARG A 46 -5.50 -0.90 15.86
CA ARG A 46 -5.69 -0.37 17.21
C ARG A 46 -4.61 0.62 17.62
N PHE A 47 -3.35 0.42 17.19
CA PHE A 47 -2.30 1.42 17.35
C PHE A 47 -2.64 2.71 16.60
N LEU A 48 -3.03 2.60 15.32
CA LEU A 48 -3.37 3.74 14.46
C LEU A 48 -4.53 4.57 15.01
N ARG A 49 -5.50 3.95 15.70
CA ARG A 49 -6.64 4.66 16.30
C ARG A 49 -6.21 5.90 17.10
N GLY A 50 -5.19 5.80 17.96
CA GLY A 50 -4.72 6.94 18.76
C GLY A 50 -4.30 8.14 17.90
N PRO A 51 -3.27 8.00 17.03
CA PRO A 51 -2.85 9.04 16.10
C PRO A 51 -3.97 9.55 15.18
N MET A 52 -4.81 8.66 14.64
CA MET A 52 -5.92 9.03 13.75
C MET A 52 -6.86 10.04 14.42
N HIS A 53 -7.31 9.73 15.64
CA HIS A 53 -8.20 10.59 16.41
C HIS A 53 -7.49 11.82 17.03
N ALA A 54 -6.14 11.84 17.02
CA ALA A 54 -5.31 12.95 17.51
C ALA A 54 -4.84 13.90 16.39
N GLY A 55 -5.45 13.85 15.20
CA GLY A 55 -5.17 14.79 14.11
C GLY A 55 -4.02 14.39 13.19
N ALA A 56 -3.65 13.10 13.14
CA ALA A 56 -2.63 12.62 12.21
C ALA A 56 -3.00 12.90 10.74
N GLY A 57 -4.29 12.92 10.39
CA GLY A 57 -4.76 13.29 9.05
C GLY A 57 -4.27 14.68 8.63
N GLN A 58 -4.50 15.68 9.47
CA GLN A 58 -4.06 17.06 9.22
C GLN A 58 -2.54 17.19 9.23
N GLN A 59 -1.85 16.44 10.09
CA GLN A 59 -0.38 16.42 10.10
C GLN A 59 0.17 15.87 8.78
N MET A 60 -0.40 14.77 8.27
CA MET A 60 0.01 14.19 6.98
C MET A 60 -0.37 15.11 5.82
N GLN A 61 -1.48 15.85 5.92
CA GLN A 61 -1.90 16.86 4.94
C GLN A 61 -0.86 17.98 4.77
N GLY A 62 -0.13 18.31 5.83
CA GLY A 62 0.95 19.29 5.80
C GLY A 62 2.24 18.79 5.15
N LEU A 63 2.38 17.46 4.98
CA LEU A 63 3.50 16.83 4.29
C LEU A 63 3.17 16.54 2.81
N TYR A 64 1.94 16.10 2.54
CA TYR A 64 1.46 15.71 1.21
C TYR A 64 0.06 16.31 0.99
N PRO A 65 -0.24 16.94 -0.16
CA PRO A 65 -1.58 17.46 -0.51
C PRO A 65 -2.70 16.42 -0.44
N GLU A 66 -2.36 15.14 -0.48
CA GLU A 66 -3.28 14.01 -0.43
C GLU A 66 -3.30 13.31 0.94
N GLY A 67 -2.41 13.70 1.85
CA GLY A 67 -2.09 12.96 3.07
C GLY A 67 -3.28 12.71 4.00
N PHE A 68 -4.20 13.67 4.12
CA PHE A 68 -5.40 13.51 4.95
C PHE A 68 -6.30 12.39 4.43
N VAL A 69 -6.60 12.44 3.12
CA VAL A 69 -7.51 11.50 2.47
C VAL A 69 -6.86 10.12 2.40
N TYR A 70 -5.58 10.02 2.02
CA TYR A 70 -4.86 8.75 1.98
C TYR A 70 -4.86 8.05 3.34
N LEU A 71 -4.47 8.75 4.40
CA LEU A 71 -4.36 8.14 5.72
C LEU A 71 -5.72 7.61 6.21
N ASN A 72 -6.79 8.42 6.09
CA ASN A 72 -8.14 7.98 6.46
C ASN A 72 -8.65 6.83 5.56
N ALA A 73 -8.39 6.89 4.25
CA ALA A 73 -8.82 5.86 3.32
C ALA A 73 -8.15 4.52 3.59
N LEU A 74 -6.83 4.50 3.80
CA LEU A 74 -6.07 3.28 4.10
C LEU A 74 -6.50 2.68 5.44
N TYR A 75 -6.72 3.51 6.46
CA TYR A 75 -7.22 3.06 7.76
C TYR A 75 -8.62 2.43 7.65
N ALA A 76 -9.54 3.10 6.95
CA ALA A 76 -10.88 2.57 6.70
C ALA A 76 -10.83 1.26 5.90
N LEU A 77 -10.11 1.23 4.78
CA LEU A 77 -10.04 0.06 3.92
C LEU A 77 -9.42 -1.15 4.63
N ALA A 78 -8.40 -0.94 5.47
CA ALA A 78 -7.80 -2.02 6.24
C ALA A 78 -8.80 -2.66 7.22
N TRP A 79 -9.63 -1.88 7.91
CA TRP A 79 -10.75 -2.42 8.71
C TRP A 79 -11.77 -3.15 7.83
N LEU A 80 -12.15 -2.55 6.70
CA LEU A 80 -13.16 -3.10 5.78
C LEU A 80 -12.74 -4.42 5.11
N GLU A 81 -11.44 -4.70 4.98
CA GLU A 81 -10.96 -6.02 4.55
C GLU A 81 -11.14 -7.10 5.63
N LEU A 82 -11.13 -6.73 6.92
CA LEU A 82 -11.33 -7.69 8.01
C LEU A 82 -12.81 -8.05 8.22
N LEU A 83 -13.72 -7.07 8.05
CA LEU A 83 -15.14 -7.23 8.40
C LEU A 83 -15.84 -8.45 7.77
N PRO A 84 -15.63 -8.81 6.49
CA PRO A 84 -16.27 -10.00 5.90
C PRO A 84 -15.86 -11.32 6.56
N HIS A 85 -14.77 -11.33 7.33
CA HIS A 85 -14.25 -12.50 8.03
C HIS A 85 -14.62 -12.51 9.53
N LEU A 86 -15.42 -11.54 9.98
CA LEU A 86 -15.88 -11.41 11.35
C LEU A 86 -17.39 -11.62 11.41
N ALA A 87 -17.87 -12.30 12.46
CA ALA A 87 -19.30 -12.39 12.69
C ALA A 87 -19.86 -11.00 13.09
N PRO A 88 -21.00 -10.54 12.53
CA PRO A 88 -21.53 -9.20 12.79
C PRO A 88 -21.82 -8.86 14.26
N GLN A 89 -21.89 -9.86 15.14
CA GLN A 89 -22.17 -9.69 16.57
C GLN A 89 -20.89 -9.58 17.41
N THR A 90 -19.69 -9.70 16.81
CA THR A 90 -18.45 -9.63 17.60
C THR A 90 -18.12 -8.19 17.97
N PRO A 91 -17.49 -7.96 19.14
CA PRO A 91 -16.98 -6.64 19.50
C PRO A 91 -16.01 -6.09 18.46
N MET A 92 -15.21 -6.95 17.82
CA MET A 92 -14.26 -6.54 16.78
C MET A 92 -14.96 -6.08 15.49
N TYR A 93 -16.07 -6.71 15.11
CA TYR A 93 -16.86 -6.27 13.96
C TYR A 93 -17.43 -4.86 14.20
N GLU A 94 -18.04 -4.64 15.37
CA GLU A 94 -18.61 -3.33 15.71
C GLU A 94 -17.51 -2.26 15.87
N GLU A 95 -16.34 -2.60 16.45
CA GLU A 95 -15.15 -1.72 16.47
C GLU A 95 -14.71 -1.33 15.05
N GLY A 96 -14.51 -2.32 14.18
CA GLY A 96 -14.03 -2.07 12.82
C GLY A 96 -15.03 -1.28 11.97
N LEU A 97 -16.33 -1.53 12.14
CA LEU A 97 -17.37 -0.76 11.47
C LEU A 97 -17.43 0.69 11.97
N ALA A 98 -17.32 0.90 13.28
CA ALA A 98 -17.30 2.24 13.87
C ALA A 98 -16.09 3.06 13.42
N GLU A 99 -14.89 2.47 13.43
CA GLU A 99 -13.65 3.12 13.02
C GLU A 99 -13.62 3.40 11.51
N ALA A 100 -14.05 2.45 10.67
CA ALA A 100 -14.19 2.68 9.24
C ALA A 100 -15.21 3.78 8.92
N GLY A 101 -16.35 3.77 9.61
CA GLY A 101 -17.38 4.81 9.46
C GLY A 101 -16.91 6.19 9.91
N TRP A 102 -16.12 6.27 10.99
CA TRP A 102 -15.48 7.53 11.41
C TRP A 102 -14.54 8.07 10.33
N ALA A 103 -13.65 7.23 9.79
CA ALA A 103 -12.71 7.66 8.75
C ALA A 103 -13.41 8.05 7.44
N VAL A 104 -14.50 7.38 7.06
CA VAL A 104 -15.37 7.79 5.94
C VAL A 104 -15.92 9.21 6.15
N ARG A 105 -16.40 9.52 7.36
CA ARG A 105 -16.90 10.86 7.69
C ARG A 105 -15.78 11.91 7.68
N GLU A 106 -14.58 11.56 8.13
CA GLU A 106 -13.41 12.45 8.05
C GLU A 106 -13.07 12.81 6.60
N ILE A 107 -13.03 11.82 5.68
CA ILE A 107 -12.80 12.09 4.24
C ILE A 107 -13.86 13.03 3.67
N GLN A 108 -15.10 12.92 4.13
CA GLN A 108 -16.23 13.73 3.67
C GLN A 108 -16.38 15.06 4.43
N SER A 109 -15.52 15.32 5.41
CA SER A 109 -15.52 16.55 6.19
C SER A 109 -14.92 17.72 5.39
N PRO A 110 -15.11 18.98 5.85
CA PRO A 110 -14.43 20.13 5.27
C PRO A 110 -12.90 19.94 5.19
N ASN A 111 -12.29 19.31 6.20
CA ASN A 111 -10.85 19.03 6.22
C ASN A 111 -10.44 18.10 5.07
N GLY A 112 -11.24 17.05 4.80
CA GLY A 112 -10.95 16.09 3.74
C GLY A 112 -11.02 16.70 2.34
N SER A 113 -11.89 17.70 2.13
CA SER A 113 -12.00 18.39 0.83
C SER A 113 -11.11 19.62 0.68
N ALA A 114 -10.52 20.15 1.77
CA ALA A 114 -9.96 21.51 1.82
C ALA A 114 -8.93 21.82 0.73
N GLN A 115 -8.01 20.88 0.43
CA GLN A 115 -6.96 21.07 -0.58
C GLN A 115 -7.43 20.85 -2.01
N PHE A 116 -8.65 20.35 -2.19
CA PHE A 116 -9.17 19.94 -3.49
C PHE A 116 -10.27 20.86 -3.99
N ILE A 117 -10.65 21.91 -3.25
CA ILE A 117 -11.77 22.78 -3.62
C ILE A 117 -11.46 23.45 -4.97
N ASN A 118 -12.10 22.93 -6.01
CA ASN A 118 -12.05 23.48 -7.35
C ASN A 118 -13.36 23.10 -8.07
N PRO A 119 -14.36 24.01 -8.07
CA PRO A 119 -15.67 23.73 -8.67
C PRO A 119 -15.63 23.77 -10.21
N ASP A 120 -14.59 24.34 -10.82
CA ASP A 120 -14.50 24.55 -12.26
C ASP A 120 -13.95 23.34 -13.01
N LEU A 121 -13.42 22.33 -12.29
CA LEU A 121 -13.04 21.06 -12.88
C LEU A 121 -14.28 20.32 -13.42
N PRO A 122 -14.16 19.60 -14.57
CA PRO A 122 -15.24 18.76 -15.09
C PRO A 122 -15.80 17.77 -14.07
N LEU A 123 -14.94 17.29 -13.18
CA LEU A 123 -15.32 16.60 -11.94
C LEU A 123 -14.98 17.53 -10.77
N PRO A 124 -15.99 18.14 -10.10
CA PRO A 124 -15.72 19.06 -9.00
C PRO A 124 -14.88 18.42 -7.91
N ASN A 125 -13.86 19.15 -7.46
CA ASN A 125 -12.83 18.71 -6.53
C ASN A 125 -11.88 17.61 -7.04
N GLY A 126 -11.89 17.31 -8.33
CA GLY A 126 -10.91 16.45 -8.97
C GLY A 126 -11.12 14.95 -8.73
N ALA A 127 -10.45 14.18 -9.59
CA ALA A 127 -10.51 12.73 -9.63
C ALA A 127 -9.96 12.06 -8.37
N PHE A 128 -8.92 12.62 -7.76
CA PHE A 128 -8.33 12.10 -6.53
C PHE A 128 -9.36 12.08 -5.38
N TYR A 129 -9.87 13.25 -4.99
CA TYR A 129 -10.79 13.36 -3.85
C TYR A 129 -12.07 12.58 -4.11
N GLN A 130 -12.71 12.79 -5.26
CA GLN A 130 -13.98 12.14 -5.57
C GLN A 130 -13.83 10.63 -5.73
N GLY A 131 -12.73 10.17 -6.33
CA GLY A 131 -12.44 8.76 -6.50
C GLY A 131 -12.28 8.05 -5.16
N TRP A 132 -11.37 8.54 -4.30
CA TRP A 132 -11.15 7.97 -2.98
C TRP A 132 -12.39 8.04 -2.09
N SER A 133 -13.06 9.20 -2.04
CA SER A 133 -14.27 9.39 -1.24
C SER A 133 -15.39 8.43 -1.66
N ALA A 134 -15.65 8.30 -2.97
CA ALA A 134 -16.67 7.38 -3.47
C ALA A 134 -16.29 5.91 -3.24
N TYR A 135 -15.04 5.54 -3.51
CA TYR A 135 -14.58 4.16 -3.39
C TYR A 135 -14.65 3.66 -1.94
N VAL A 136 -14.13 4.42 -0.98
CA VAL A 136 -14.14 4.03 0.44
C VAL A 136 -15.58 3.98 0.97
N LEU A 137 -16.44 4.94 0.60
CA LEU A 137 -17.86 4.91 0.96
C LEU A 137 -18.58 3.68 0.38
N GLY A 138 -18.30 3.33 -0.87
CA GLY A 138 -18.83 2.13 -1.51
C GLY A 138 -18.41 0.85 -0.77
N ARG A 139 -17.14 0.74 -0.38
CA ARG A 139 -16.63 -0.38 0.42
C ARG A 139 -17.26 -0.43 1.82
N TYR A 140 -17.47 0.72 2.46
CA TYR A 140 -18.15 0.81 3.75
C TYR A 140 -19.61 0.34 3.69
N LEU A 141 -20.35 0.73 2.64
CA LEU A 141 -21.71 0.25 2.40
C LEU A 141 -21.73 -1.25 2.10
N ALA A 142 -20.73 -1.75 1.35
CA ALA A 142 -20.62 -3.17 1.02
C ALA A 142 -20.40 -4.07 2.25
N ALA A 143 -19.68 -3.58 3.25
CA ALA A 143 -19.43 -4.32 4.49
C ALA A 143 -20.66 -4.41 5.41
N GLN A 144 -21.72 -3.65 5.14
CA GLN A 144 -22.94 -3.62 5.94
C GLN A 144 -24.07 -4.45 5.32
N PRO A 145 -24.88 -5.15 6.15
CA PRO A 145 -26.16 -5.68 5.73
C PRO A 145 -27.05 -4.57 5.14
N ALA A 146 -27.78 -4.87 4.06
CA ALA A 146 -28.55 -3.86 3.33
C ALA A 146 -29.53 -3.06 4.20
N HIS A 147 -30.14 -3.68 5.20
CA HIS A 147 -31.09 -3.04 6.12
C HIS A 147 -30.43 -2.14 7.19
N ARG A 148 -29.10 -2.24 7.40
CA ARG A 148 -28.34 -1.37 8.33
C ARG A 148 -27.72 -0.15 7.64
N ARG A 149 -27.78 -0.07 6.30
CA ARG A 149 -27.13 1.01 5.53
C ARG A 149 -27.85 2.33 5.73
N ASP A 150 -27.09 3.36 6.09
CA ASP A 150 -27.61 4.72 6.21
C ASP A 150 -28.08 5.25 4.84
N THR A 151 -29.31 5.79 4.79
CA THR A 151 -29.92 6.26 3.54
C THR A 151 -29.23 7.50 2.96
N ALA A 152 -28.67 8.37 3.80
CA ALA A 152 -27.91 9.53 3.37
C ALA A 152 -26.57 9.11 2.75
N ASP A 153 -25.89 8.11 3.33
CA ASP A 153 -24.67 7.52 2.77
C ASP A 153 -24.94 6.86 1.42
N VAL A 154 -26.02 6.07 1.31
CA VAL A 154 -26.44 5.48 0.02
C VAL A 154 -26.73 6.57 -1.02
N GLY A 155 -27.45 7.62 -0.64
CA GLY A 155 -27.75 8.75 -1.51
C GLY A 155 -26.48 9.49 -1.96
N ARG A 156 -25.53 9.70 -1.04
CA ARG A 156 -24.24 10.33 -1.33
C ARG A 156 -23.41 9.50 -2.31
N PHE A 157 -23.27 8.20 -2.05
CA PHE A 157 -22.52 7.28 -2.92
C PHE A 157 -23.09 7.27 -4.35
N ARG A 158 -24.41 7.19 -4.50
CA ARG A 158 -25.07 7.24 -5.81
C ARG A 158 -24.85 8.56 -6.53
N ARG A 159 -24.89 9.70 -5.81
CA ARG A 159 -24.61 11.01 -6.40
C ARG A 159 -23.16 11.13 -6.86
N GLN A 160 -22.20 10.68 -6.05
CA GLN A 160 -20.78 10.68 -6.44
C GLN A 160 -20.52 9.79 -7.65
N CYS A 161 -21.08 8.58 -7.69
CA CYS A 161 -21.01 7.71 -8.87
C CYS A 161 -21.59 8.40 -10.12
N ALA A 162 -22.75 9.05 -10.00
CA ALA A 162 -23.37 9.75 -11.13
C ALA A 162 -22.56 10.99 -11.58
N LEU A 163 -21.82 11.64 -10.69
CA LEU A 163 -20.89 12.72 -11.03
C LEU A 163 -19.68 12.18 -11.78
N ILE A 164 -19.01 11.16 -11.24
CA ILE A 164 -17.85 10.51 -11.87
C ILE A 164 -18.23 9.97 -13.25
N ALA A 165 -19.36 9.28 -13.37
CA ALA A 165 -19.82 8.72 -14.64
C ALA A 165 -20.11 9.80 -15.69
N ARG A 166 -20.70 10.94 -15.31
CA ARG A 166 -20.91 12.07 -16.22
C ARG A 166 -19.60 12.69 -16.66
N ALA A 167 -18.67 12.91 -15.73
CA ALA A 167 -17.36 13.47 -16.06
C ALA A 167 -16.60 12.56 -17.04
N LEU A 168 -16.58 11.25 -16.80
CA LEU A 168 -15.97 10.28 -17.73
C LEU A 168 -16.63 10.29 -19.12
N ALA A 169 -17.97 10.34 -19.17
CA ALA A 169 -18.70 10.32 -20.44
C ALA A 169 -18.52 11.60 -21.26
N ALA A 170 -18.32 12.75 -20.60
CA ALA A 170 -18.10 14.04 -21.25
C ALA A 170 -16.62 14.33 -21.58
N SER A 171 -15.70 13.56 -21.01
CA SER A 171 -14.26 13.79 -21.15
C SER A 171 -13.73 13.24 -22.49
N PRO A 172 -12.87 13.99 -23.21
CA PRO A 172 -12.14 13.49 -24.37
C PRO A 172 -11.01 12.50 -23.98
N SER A 173 -10.63 12.46 -22.70
CA SER A 173 -9.60 11.60 -22.12
C SER A 173 -10.23 10.52 -21.22
N PRO A 174 -9.72 9.28 -21.19
CA PRO A 174 -10.13 8.29 -20.19
C PRO A 174 -9.65 8.65 -18.76
N TYR A 175 -8.76 9.63 -18.63
CA TYR A 175 -8.19 10.06 -17.36
C TYR A 175 -8.72 11.44 -16.99
N LEU A 176 -9.53 11.48 -15.93
CA LEU A 176 -10.03 12.74 -15.37
C LEU A 176 -8.92 13.47 -14.62
N GLU A 177 -9.02 14.78 -14.60
CA GLU A 177 -8.13 15.67 -13.85
C GLU A 177 -8.23 15.43 -12.35
N SER A 178 -7.10 15.15 -11.71
CA SER A 178 -6.98 15.20 -10.25
C SER A 178 -6.86 16.66 -9.78
N TYR A 179 -6.14 17.46 -10.56
CA TYR A 179 -5.94 18.89 -10.39
C TYR A 179 -6.04 19.56 -11.77
N ALA A 180 -6.25 20.88 -11.80
CA ALA A 180 -6.38 21.62 -13.06
C ALA A 180 -5.15 21.41 -13.97
N GLY A 181 -5.39 20.95 -15.20
CA GLY A 181 -4.38 20.63 -16.20
C GLY A 181 -3.64 19.30 -15.99
N ALA A 182 -3.95 18.54 -14.93
CA ALA A 182 -3.14 17.40 -14.53
C ALA A 182 -4.00 16.18 -14.15
N ALA A 183 -3.79 15.09 -14.90
CA ALA A 183 -4.50 13.82 -14.72
C ALA A 183 -3.53 12.70 -14.34
N TRP A 184 -3.78 12.07 -13.20
CA TRP A 184 -3.07 10.87 -12.77
C TRP A 184 -4.01 9.66 -12.87
N PRO A 185 -3.71 8.67 -13.74
CA PRO A 185 -4.54 7.48 -13.87
C PRO A 185 -4.70 6.69 -12.55
N ALA A 186 -3.69 6.71 -11.69
CA ALA A 186 -3.72 6.06 -10.38
C ALA A 186 -4.76 6.66 -9.41
N ASP A 187 -5.19 7.90 -9.65
CA ASP A 187 -6.24 8.57 -8.89
C ASP A 187 -7.61 8.30 -9.51
N GLY A 188 -7.73 8.49 -10.82
CA GLY A 188 -8.98 8.32 -11.55
C GLY A 188 -9.54 6.90 -11.49
N VAL A 189 -8.67 5.88 -11.43
CA VAL A 189 -9.09 4.46 -11.35
C VAL A 189 -9.95 4.18 -10.11
N LEU A 190 -9.78 4.92 -9.00
CA LEU A 190 -10.59 4.76 -7.79
C LEU A 190 -12.06 5.08 -8.08
N GLY A 191 -12.31 6.16 -8.82
CA GLY A 191 -13.66 6.53 -9.24
C GLY A 191 -14.30 5.48 -10.14
N VAL A 192 -13.53 4.93 -11.07
CA VAL A 192 -13.99 3.84 -11.97
C VAL A 192 -14.28 2.57 -11.17
N ALA A 193 -13.42 2.22 -10.21
CA ALA A 193 -13.65 1.10 -9.30
C ALA A 193 -14.89 1.31 -8.42
N ALA A 194 -15.18 2.55 -7.99
CA ALA A 194 -16.41 2.89 -7.29
C ALA A 194 -17.66 2.65 -8.15
N LEU A 195 -17.63 2.94 -9.46
CA LEU A 195 -18.71 2.61 -10.39
C LEU A 195 -18.93 1.10 -10.53
N ALA A 196 -17.84 0.33 -10.62
CA ALA A 196 -17.91 -1.14 -10.62
C ALA A 196 -18.48 -1.67 -9.28
N GLY A 197 -18.08 -1.05 -8.16
CA GLY A 197 -18.63 -1.32 -6.83
C GLY A 197 -20.12 -1.02 -6.73
N HIS A 198 -20.58 0.08 -7.33
CA HIS A 198 -22.01 0.40 -7.41
C HIS A 198 -22.81 -0.72 -8.07
N ASP A 199 -22.36 -1.20 -9.24
CA ASP A 199 -23.06 -2.25 -9.99
C ASP A 199 -23.07 -3.61 -9.28
N ARG A 200 -22.18 -3.82 -8.29
CA ARG A 200 -22.23 -4.99 -7.39
C ARG A 200 -23.20 -4.80 -6.22
N LEU A 201 -23.44 -3.57 -5.78
CA LEU A 201 -24.30 -3.25 -4.64
C LEU A 201 -25.75 -2.96 -5.01
N TYR A 202 -25.99 -2.51 -6.24
CA TYR A 202 -27.27 -2.03 -6.75
C TYR A 202 -27.49 -2.53 -8.18
N PRO A 203 -28.70 -2.36 -8.77
CA PRO A 203 -28.92 -2.69 -10.16
C PRO A 203 -27.86 -2.05 -11.07
N ALA A 204 -27.25 -2.89 -11.91
CA ALA A 204 -26.14 -2.49 -12.76
C ALA A 204 -26.54 -1.36 -13.70
N ARG A 205 -25.72 -0.30 -13.73
CA ARG A 205 -25.96 0.92 -14.52
C ARG A 205 -24.73 1.32 -15.33
N TYR A 206 -23.53 1.05 -14.84
CA TYR A 206 -22.30 1.63 -15.39
C TYR A 206 -21.52 0.67 -16.28
N GLN A 207 -21.93 -0.60 -16.40
CA GLN A 207 -21.26 -1.61 -17.24
C GLN A 207 -20.90 -1.15 -18.68
N PRO A 208 -21.76 -0.46 -19.45
CA PRO A 208 -21.39 0.03 -20.77
C PRO A 208 -20.25 1.07 -20.72
N LEU A 209 -20.32 2.00 -19.76
CA LEU A 209 -19.29 3.03 -19.55
C LEU A 209 -17.96 2.41 -19.12
N LEU A 210 -17.99 1.41 -18.22
CA LEU A 210 -16.78 0.70 -17.78
C LEU A 210 -16.08 -0.01 -18.94
N ARG A 211 -16.83 -0.69 -19.81
CA ARG A 211 -16.26 -1.33 -21.02
C ARG A 211 -15.66 -0.30 -21.97
N GLN A 212 -16.35 0.81 -22.20
CA GLN A 212 -15.83 1.90 -23.04
C GLN A 212 -14.54 2.48 -22.45
N TRP A 213 -14.52 2.75 -21.14
CA TRP A 213 -13.34 3.26 -20.45
C TRP A 213 -12.13 2.33 -20.59
N VAL A 214 -12.31 1.02 -20.38
CA VAL A 214 -11.22 0.03 -20.57
C VAL A 214 -10.70 0.04 -22.01
N GLN A 215 -11.58 0.15 -23.01
CA GLN A 215 -11.15 0.24 -24.42
C GLN A 215 -10.36 1.52 -24.70
N GLN A 216 -10.81 2.66 -24.17
CA GLN A 216 -10.08 3.93 -24.28
C GLN A 216 -8.71 3.82 -23.61
N VAL A 217 -8.62 3.29 -22.40
CA VAL A 217 -7.35 3.12 -21.68
C VAL A 217 -6.35 2.25 -22.46
N LYS A 218 -6.81 1.15 -23.10
CA LYS A 218 -5.95 0.31 -23.95
C LYS A 218 -5.34 1.07 -25.13
N GLY A 219 -5.99 2.12 -25.61
CA GLY A 219 -5.47 3.01 -26.66
C GLY A 219 -4.51 4.10 -26.16
N HIS A 220 -4.33 4.25 -24.84
CA HIS A 220 -3.54 5.32 -24.21
C HIS A 220 -2.45 4.78 -23.25
N LEU A 221 -1.98 3.57 -23.51
CA LEU A 221 -0.86 2.99 -22.76
C LEU A 221 0.46 3.69 -23.12
N ASP A 222 1.40 3.67 -22.18
CA ASP A 222 2.76 4.14 -22.39
C ASP A 222 3.56 3.22 -23.34
N GLN A 223 4.81 3.59 -23.63
CA GLN A 223 5.67 2.82 -24.53
C GLN A 223 5.98 1.38 -24.05
N ARG A 224 5.72 1.08 -22.78
CA ARG A 224 5.89 -0.25 -22.17
C ARG A 224 4.58 -1.02 -22.10
N GLY A 225 3.50 -0.49 -22.68
CA GLY A 225 2.18 -1.10 -22.66
C GLY A 225 1.55 -1.09 -21.27
N LEU A 226 1.87 -0.08 -20.46
CA LEU A 226 1.32 0.15 -19.13
C LEU A 226 0.49 1.42 -19.09
N ILE A 227 -0.48 1.49 -18.17
CA ILE A 227 -1.18 2.74 -17.90
C ILE A 227 -0.15 3.77 -17.38
N PRO A 228 -0.07 4.98 -17.96
CA PRO A 228 0.98 5.95 -17.60
C PRO A 228 0.87 6.45 -16.16
N HIS A 229 1.96 7.05 -15.65
CA HIS A 229 1.95 7.71 -14.35
C HIS A 229 1.17 9.01 -14.39
N ARG A 230 1.39 9.83 -15.43
CA ARG A 230 0.67 11.07 -15.70
C ARG A 230 0.23 11.09 -17.16
N ALA A 231 -1.00 11.54 -17.39
CA ALA A 231 -1.56 11.71 -18.73
C ALA A 231 -1.97 13.17 -18.97
N ALA A 232 -1.99 13.57 -20.24
CA ALA A 232 -2.55 14.86 -20.62
C ALA A 232 -4.07 14.83 -20.47
N ALA A 233 -4.63 15.72 -19.67
CA ALA A 233 -6.07 15.78 -19.39
C ALA A 233 -6.94 15.96 -20.66
N SER A 234 -6.42 16.67 -21.67
CA SER A 234 -7.16 17.03 -22.89
C SER A 234 -7.38 15.86 -23.85
N ASN A 235 -6.53 14.83 -23.82
CA ASN A 235 -6.57 13.76 -24.83
C ASN A 235 -6.11 12.40 -24.31
N GLY A 236 -5.72 12.28 -23.05
CA GLY A 236 -5.30 11.03 -22.41
C GLY A 236 -3.92 10.53 -22.79
N GLN A 237 -3.15 11.24 -23.63
CA GLN A 237 -1.83 10.80 -24.06
C GLN A 237 -0.86 10.73 -22.87
N SER A 238 0.05 9.75 -22.89
CA SER A 238 1.10 9.61 -21.86
C SER A 238 1.95 10.88 -21.81
N GLY A 239 1.89 11.60 -20.69
CA GLY A 239 2.77 12.72 -20.39
C GLY A 239 3.96 12.30 -19.52
N GLU A 240 3.81 11.18 -18.81
CA GLU A 240 4.86 10.51 -18.07
C GLU A 240 4.60 9.01 -18.02
N ASP A 241 5.58 8.22 -18.43
CA ASP A 241 5.53 6.76 -18.42
C ASP A 241 5.24 6.20 -17.02
N ALA A 242 4.82 4.94 -16.97
CA ALA A 242 4.46 4.28 -15.73
C ALA A 242 5.58 4.32 -14.67
N ARG A 243 5.19 4.50 -13.40
CA ARG A 243 6.06 4.37 -12.22
C ARG A 243 5.64 3.21 -11.32
N GLY A 244 6.58 2.63 -10.59
CA GLY A 244 6.33 1.49 -9.72
C GLY A 244 5.29 1.77 -8.65
N SER A 245 5.36 2.93 -7.99
CA SER A 245 4.38 3.40 -7.00
C SER A 245 2.96 3.43 -7.58
N SER A 246 2.77 4.17 -8.68
CA SER A 246 1.47 4.32 -9.35
C SER A 246 0.90 3.00 -9.86
N GLN A 247 1.71 2.13 -10.47
CA GLN A 247 1.25 0.82 -10.92
C GLN A 247 0.87 -0.08 -9.75
N SER A 248 1.66 -0.06 -8.68
CA SER A 248 1.37 -0.84 -7.47
C SER A 248 -0.02 -0.47 -6.95
N GLN A 249 -0.33 0.82 -6.84
CA GLN A 249 -1.65 1.27 -6.41
C GLN A 249 -2.74 0.92 -7.42
N LEU A 250 -2.59 1.35 -8.67
CA LEU A 250 -3.61 1.24 -9.71
C LEU A 250 -4.09 -0.20 -9.89
N LEU A 251 -3.17 -1.17 -9.88
CA LEU A 251 -3.48 -2.58 -10.09
C LEU A 251 -4.36 -3.19 -8.99
N ASN A 252 -4.38 -2.63 -7.77
CA ASN A 252 -5.31 -3.08 -6.73
C ASN A 252 -6.76 -2.81 -7.09
N PHE A 253 -7.03 -1.72 -7.82
CA PHE A 253 -8.38 -1.27 -8.15
C PHE A 253 -8.80 -1.68 -9.55
N LEU A 254 -7.85 -1.76 -10.50
CA LEU A 254 -8.13 -2.19 -11.87
C LEU A 254 -8.73 -3.60 -11.94
N LEU A 255 -8.35 -4.48 -11.00
CA LEU A 255 -8.87 -5.84 -10.88
C LEU A 255 -10.40 -5.87 -10.67
N GLU A 256 -10.94 -4.86 -9.98
CA GLU A 256 -12.38 -4.72 -9.72
C GLU A 256 -13.15 -4.13 -10.90
N VAL A 257 -12.44 -3.52 -11.86
CA VAL A 257 -13.00 -2.89 -13.07
C VAL A 257 -13.03 -3.89 -14.22
N ASP A 258 -11.87 -4.46 -14.57
CA ASP A 258 -11.74 -5.48 -15.61
C ASP A 258 -10.57 -6.42 -15.27
N SER A 259 -10.90 -7.58 -14.70
CA SER A 259 -9.89 -8.51 -14.22
C SER A 259 -9.01 -9.11 -15.32
N THR A 260 -9.47 -9.14 -16.57
CA THR A 260 -8.68 -9.68 -17.69
C THR A 260 -7.60 -8.69 -18.08
N PHE A 261 -7.99 -7.43 -18.30
CA PHE A 261 -7.05 -6.36 -18.60
C PHE A 261 -6.10 -6.10 -17.42
N ALA A 262 -6.60 -6.15 -16.18
CA ALA A 262 -5.77 -5.98 -15.00
C ALA A 262 -4.65 -7.03 -14.91
N ARG A 263 -4.94 -8.30 -15.24
CA ARG A 263 -3.92 -9.37 -15.28
C ARG A 263 -2.87 -9.15 -16.37
N GLN A 264 -3.25 -8.60 -17.51
CA GLN A 264 -2.30 -8.22 -18.57
C GLN A 264 -1.38 -7.10 -18.09
N GLN A 265 -1.94 -6.05 -17.45
CA GLN A 265 -1.16 -4.95 -16.88
C GLN A 265 -0.23 -5.44 -15.76
N PHE A 266 -0.67 -6.36 -14.91
CA PHE A 266 0.16 -6.95 -13.86
C PHE A 266 1.38 -7.71 -14.41
N GLN A 267 1.24 -8.42 -15.54
CA GLN A 267 2.36 -9.10 -16.19
C GLN A 267 3.44 -8.10 -16.64
N ASN A 268 3.03 -7.01 -17.29
CA ASN A 268 3.94 -5.92 -17.69
C ASN A 268 4.57 -5.24 -16.46
N TYR A 269 3.78 -4.98 -15.42
CA TYR A 269 4.26 -4.39 -14.17
C TYR A 269 5.35 -5.26 -13.51
N ARG A 270 5.13 -6.57 -13.38
CA ARG A 270 6.17 -7.48 -12.88
C ARG A 270 7.41 -7.44 -13.75
N ARG A 271 7.25 -7.52 -15.08
CA ARG A 271 8.37 -7.50 -16.02
C ARG A 271 9.21 -6.23 -15.89
N HIS A 272 8.58 -5.07 -15.70
CA HIS A 272 9.26 -3.78 -15.74
C HIS A 272 9.68 -3.23 -14.37
N PHE A 273 9.06 -3.66 -13.27
CA PHE A 273 9.33 -3.09 -11.93
C PHE A 273 9.78 -4.09 -10.88
N LEU A 274 9.47 -5.39 -11.01
CA LEU A 274 9.97 -6.37 -10.03
C LEU A 274 11.49 -6.50 -10.19
N THR A 275 12.20 -6.38 -9.06
CA THR A 275 13.65 -6.54 -9.00
C THR A 275 14.04 -7.34 -7.76
N SER A 276 15.32 -7.70 -7.68
CA SER A 276 15.93 -8.19 -6.44
C SER A 276 17.17 -7.38 -6.06
N ARG A 277 17.37 -7.17 -4.76
CA ARG A 277 18.59 -6.62 -4.17
C ARG A 277 19.02 -7.53 -3.03
N LEU A 278 20.28 -7.96 -3.04
CA LEU A 278 20.82 -8.90 -2.04
C LEU A 278 20.01 -10.21 -1.91
N GLY A 279 19.26 -10.61 -2.95
CA GLY A 279 18.39 -11.79 -2.90
C GLY A 279 17.01 -11.57 -2.29
N LEU A 280 16.66 -10.33 -1.93
CA LEU A 280 15.32 -9.96 -1.46
C LEU A 280 14.55 -9.28 -2.60
N PRO A 281 13.24 -9.52 -2.74
CA PRO A 281 12.43 -8.85 -3.75
C PRO A 281 12.22 -7.37 -3.38
N GLY A 282 12.10 -6.53 -4.41
CA GLY A 282 11.73 -5.13 -4.28
C GLY A 282 11.00 -4.66 -5.55
N ILE A 283 10.22 -3.60 -5.43
CA ILE A 283 9.59 -2.95 -6.58
C ILE A 283 10.37 -1.69 -6.88
N ARG A 284 10.81 -1.54 -8.13
CA ARG A 284 11.52 -0.34 -8.55
C ARG A 284 10.58 0.85 -8.64
N GLU A 285 11.08 2.06 -8.37
CA GLU A 285 10.31 3.27 -8.63
C GLU A 285 10.30 3.59 -10.13
N ALA A 286 11.49 3.66 -10.75
CA ALA A 286 11.67 3.73 -12.20
C ALA A 286 11.69 2.33 -12.83
N ALA A 287 11.03 2.17 -13.98
CA ALA A 287 11.06 0.94 -14.75
C ALA A 287 12.50 0.50 -15.10
N HIS A 288 12.72 -0.80 -15.33
CA HIS A 288 14.00 -1.30 -15.84
C HIS A 288 14.41 -0.56 -17.12
N GLY A 289 15.64 -0.05 -17.15
CA GLY A 289 16.18 0.72 -18.27
C GLY A 289 15.68 2.17 -18.38
N ALA A 290 14.75 2.62 -17.52
CA ALA A 290 14.36 4.02 -17.47
C ALA A 290 15.33 4.84 -16.59
N PRO A 291 15.44 6.17 -16.82
CA PRO A 291 16.13 7.07 -15.90
C PRO A 291 15.60 6.92 -14.47
N PRO A 292 16.46 7.08 -13.44
CA PRO A 292 16.00 7.15 -12.06
C PRO A 292 14.92 8.22 -11.89
N THR A 293 13.92 7.92 -11.08
CA THR A 293 12.87 8.86 -10.69
C THR A 293 12.60 8.66 -9.20
N ASP A 294 12.46 9.78 -8.51
CA ASP A 294 12.11 9.86 -7.10
C ASP A 294 11.54 11.25 -6.82
N ASP A 295 10.52 11.26 -5.99
CA ASP A 295 9.92 12.44 -5.41
C ASP A 295 9.31 12.07 -4.06
N ILE A 296 8.55 13.00 -3.49
CA ILE A 296 7.98 12.81 -2.16
C ILE A 296 7.04 11.58 -2.13
N ASP A 297 6.33 11.28 -3.22
CA ASP A 297 5.33 10.20 -3.31
C ASP A 297 5.98 8.82 -3.45
N SER A 298 7.20 8.77 -3.99
CA SER A 298 8.00 7.54 -4.03
C SER A 298 8.49 7.07 -2.65
N GLY A 299 8.53 8.00 -1.69
CA GLY A 299 9.22 7.80 -0.42
C GLY A 299 10.72 7.53 -0.64
N PRO A 300 11.40 6.83 0.29
CA PRO A 300 12.82 6.53 0.10
C PRO A 300 13.03 5.57 -1.08
N VAL A 301 13.89 5.96 -2.04
CA VAL A 301 14.32 5.11 -3.15
C VAL A 301 15.77 4.66 -2.92
N VAL A 302 15.98 3.36 -2.67
CA VAL A 302 17.31 2.80 -2.37
C VAL A 302 17.70 1.79 -3.43
N TRP A 303 18.81 2.03 -4.14
CA TRP A 303 19.27 1.20 -5.27
C TRP A 303 18.19 0.96 -6.35
N GLY A 304 17.35 1.98 -6.54
CA GLY A 304 16.21 1.99 -7.44
C GLY A 304 14.95 1.29 -6.92
N VAL A 305 14.97 0.68 -5.73
CA VAL A 305 13.78 0.11 -5.07
C VAL A 305 13.02 1.23 -4.37
N GLY A 306 11.77 1.46 -4.78
CA GLY A 306 10.91 2.48 -4.19
C GLY A 306 10.23 1.97 -2.91
N GLY A 307 10.26 2.78 -1.86
CA GLY A 307 9.61 2.50 -0.59
C GLY A 307 8.10 2.36 -0.75
N ALA A 308 7.44 3.38 -1.30
CA ALA A 308 6.00 3.35 -1.56
C ALA A 308 5.63 2.23 -2.55
N ALA A 309 6.39 2.10 -3.64
CA ALA A 309 6.22 1.03 -4.63
C ALA A 309 6.26 -0.37 -4.00
N SER A 310 7.17 -0.62 -3.05
CA SER A 310 7.30 -1.93 -2.41
C SER A 310 6.24 -2.18 -1.33
N LEU A 311 5.90 -1.15 -0.54
CA LEU A 311 4.84 -1.20 0.48
C LEU A 311 3.49 -1.53 -0.16
N VAL A 312 3.09 -0.76 -1.17
CA VAL A 312 1.83 -0.96 -1.89
C VAL A 312 1.91 -2.21 -2.77
N GLY A 313 3.05 -2.42 -3.43
CA GLY A 313 3.29 -3.55 -4.33
C GLY A 313 3.17 -4.90 -3.64
N ARG A 314 3.44 -4.99 -2.33
CA ARG A 314 3.16 -6.20 -1.53
C ARG A 314 1.69 -6.61 -1.62
N ARG A 315 0.76 -5.65 -1.53
CA ARG A 315 -0.68 -5.93 -1.64
C ARG A 315 -1.01 -6.37 -3.06
N THR A 316 -0.46 -5.65 -4.04
CA THR A 316 -0.62 -5.95 -5.47
C THR A 316 -0.19 -7.38 -5.79
N MET A 317 1.02 -7.80 -5.40
CA MET A 317 1.49 -9.16 -5.64
C MET A 317 0.52 -10.21 -5.08
N GLN A 318 -0.03 -9.95 -3.89
CA GLN A 318 -1.00 -10.86 -3.28
C GLN A 318 -2.35 -10.88 -4.02
N CYS A 319 -2.89 -9.73 -4.43
CA CYS A 319 -4.13 -9.64 -5.21
C CYS A 319 -4.07 -10.43 -6.53
N TYR A 320 -2.87 -10.62 -7.08
CA TYR A 320 -2.65 -11.39 -8.31
C TYR A 320 -2.01 -12.76 -8.07
N ALA A 321 -2.07 -13.27 -6.83
CA ALA A 321 -1.59 -14.58 -6.41
C ALA A 321 -0.08 -14.84 -6.59
N ASP A 322 0.76 -13.81 -6.66
CA ASP A 322 2.22 -13.94 -6.53
C ASP A 322 2.64 -13.99 -5.05
N SER A 323 2.28 -15.09 -4.38
CA SER A 323 2.48 -15.24 -2.94
C SER A 323 3.95 -15.25 -2.51
N THR A 324 4.87 -15.73 -3.35
CA THR A 324 6.31 -15.72 -3.00
C THR A 324 6.84 -14.29 -2.91
N THR A 325 6.57 -13.47 -3.93
CA THR A 325 6.99 -12.07 -3.92
C THR A 325 6.28 -11.30 -2.82
N ALA A 326 4.99 -11.53 -2.61
CA ALA A 326 4.22 -10.89 -1.54
C ALA A 326 4.80 -11.17 -0.15
N VAL A 327 5.12 -12.44 0.16
CA VAL A 327 5.79 -12.81 1.42
C VAL A 327 7.17 -12.18 1.52
N GLY A 328 7.92 -12.17 0.43
CA GLY A 328 9.26 -11.59 0.44
C GLY A 328 9.26 -10.09 0.71
N LEU A 329 8.33 -9.35 0.09
CA LEU A 329 8.13 -7.92 0.34
C LEU A 329 7.67 -7.69 1.79
N ARG A 330 6.64 -8.41 2.26
CA ARG A 330 6.15 -8.33 3.65
C ARG A 330 7.28 -8.51 4.66
N ASN A 331 8.05 -9.58 4.51
CA ASN A 331 9.11 -9.91 5.45
C ASN A 331 10.31 -8.95 5.35
N SER A 332 10.53 -8.33 4.19
CA SER A 332 11.50 -7.25 4.03
C SER A 332 11.03 -5.97 4.74
N ILE A 333 9.74 -5.64 4.66
CA ILE A 333 9.13 -4.51 5.39
C ILE A 333 9.25 -4.72 6.91
N GLU A 334 9.00 -5.92 7.41
CA GLU A 334 9.17 -6.29 8.83
C GLU A 334 10.62 -6.14 9.33
N GLY A 335 11.58 -6.45 8.46
CA GLY A 335 13.01 -6.29 8.75
C GLY A 335 13.46 -4.83 8.71
N PHE A 336 13.34 -4.19 7.55
CA PHE A 336 13.89 -2.85 7.33
C PHE A 336 13.04 -1.74 7.97
N GLY A 337 11.74 -1.96 8.15
CA GLY A 337 10.84 -1.02 8.82
C GLY A 337 10.91 -1.08 10.35
N VAL A 338 11.79 -1.91 10.93
CA VAL A 338 12.00 -2.06 12.38
C VAL A 338 10.66 -2.24 13.12
N ALA A 339 9.91 -3.28 12.76
CA ALA A 339 8.60 -3.53 13.35
C ALA A 339 8.72 -3.76 14.87
N LEU A 340 7.75 -3.28 15.64
CA LEU A 340 7.63 -3.50 17.09
C LEU A 340 6.17 -3.77 17.44
N THR A 341 5.89 -4.94 18.03
CA THR A 341 4.56 -5.32 18.54
C THR A 341 4.58 -5.32 20.07
N THR A 342 3.68 -4.56 20.69
CA THR A 342 3.48 -4.52 22.14
C THR A 342 1.99 -4.68 22.47
N SER A 343 1.62 -4.68 23.76
CA SER A 343 0.21 -4.62 24.18
C SER A 343 -0.51 -3.36 23.69
N ALA A 344 0.22 -2.29 23.38
CA ALA A 344 -0.32 -1.05 22.84
C ALA A 344 -0.55 -1.11 21.30
N GLY A 345 -0.21 -2.22 20.66
CA GLY A 345 -0.38 -2.44 19.22
C GLY A 345 0.93 -2.65 18.47
N LYS A 346 0.85 -2.69 17.14
CA LYS A 346 2.00 -2.89 16.24
C LYS A 346 2.33 -1.61 15.48
N ARG A 347 3.62 -1.27 15.41
CA ARG A 347 4.12 -0.06 14.72
C ARG A 347 5.45 -0.28 14.00
N TYR A 348 5.72 0.54 12.99
CA TYR A 348 6.97 0.55 12.23
C TYR A 348 7.72 1.88 12.41
N LEU A 349 9.06 1.86 12.33
CA LEU A 349 9.91 3.04 12.53
C LEU A 349 9.51 3.85 13.77
N PHE A 350 9.19 3.14 14.86
CA PHE A 350 8.72 3.69 16.13
C PHE A 350 7.39 4.48 16.09
N GLY A 351 6.63 4.37 14.99
CA GLY A 351 5.33 5.03 14.79
C GLY A 351 5.45 6.50 14.36
N GLN A 352 6.61 6.92 13.84
CA GLN A 352 6.87 8.32 13.48
C GLN A 352 6.12 8.78 12.22
N LEU A 353 5.69 7.84 11.38
CA LEU A 353 4.95 8.11 10.13
C LEU A 353 3.68 7.25 10.08
N PRO A 354 2.56 7.71 10.65
CA PRO A 354 1.29 6.97 10.67
C PRO A 354 0.82 6.51 9.29
N ILE A 355 1.15 7.25 8.23
CA ILE A 355 0.81 6.86 6.85
C ILE A 355 1.53 5.58 6.40
N ALA A 356 2.78 5.37 6.82
CA ALA A 356 3.50 4.13 6.53
C ALA A 356 2.85 2.94 7.25
N ASP A 357 2.48 3.12 8.52
CA ASP A 357 1.72 2.12 9.28
C ASP A 357 0.37 1.80 8.61
N ALA A 358 -0.35 2.81 8.11
CA ALA A 358 -1.62 2.61 7.41
C ALA A 358 -1.46 1.85 6.09
N PHE A 359 -0.43 2.17 5.29
CA PHE A 359 -0.10 1.40 4.08
C PHE A 359 0.22 -0.06 4.40
N ILE A 360 0.97 -0.32 5.47
CA ILE A 360 1.32 -1.68 5.88
C ILE A 360 0.09 -2.44 6.39
N ALA A 361 -0.75 -1.80 7.21
CA ALA A 361 -1.98 -2.38 7.70
C ALA A 361 -2.91 -2.74 6.53
N TRP A 362 -3.13 -1.81 5.60
CA TRP A 362 -3.92 -2.04 4.40
C TRP A 362 -3.31 -3.13 3.52
N GLY A 363 -1.98 -3.12 3.32
CA GLY A 363 -1.29 -4.13 2.53
C GLY A 363 -1.40 -5.53 3.13
N ASN A 364 -1.34 -5.65 4.46
CA ASN A 364 -1.43 -6.92 5.18
C ASN A 364 -2.87 -7.40 5.39
N SER A 365 -3.85 -6.50 5.40
CA SER A 365 -5.27 -6.83 5.61
C SER A 365 -5.86 -7.78 4.55
N VAL A 366 -5.23 -7.88 3.36
CA VAL A 366 -5.61 -8.88 2.34
C VAL A 366 -5.39 -10.33 2.82
N GLU A 367 -4.52 -10.53 3.83
CA GLU A 367 -4.36 -11.80 4.56
C GLU A 367 -5.24 -11.80 5.82
N ALA A 368 -6.50 -11.39 5.72
CA ALA A 368 -7.39 -11.20 6.87
C ALA A 368 -7.56 -12.47 7.71
N SER A 369 -7.87 -13.60 7.05
CA SER A 369 -8.21 -14.87 7.70
C SER A 369 -7.31 -16.04 7.33
N ARG A 370 -6.39 -15.86 6.38
CA ARG A 370 -5.53 -16.94 5.89
C ARG A 370 -4.10 -16.47 5.67
N GLU A 371 -3.17 -17.20 6.27
CA GLU A 371 -1.73 -17.05 6.02
C GLU A 371 -1.41 -17.37 4.56
N ILE A 372 -0.69 -16.47 3.89
CA ILE A 372 -0.09 -16.75 2.58
C ILE A 372 1.31 -17.34 2.79
N ARG A 373 1.66 -18.32 1.95
CA ARG A 373 2.96 -19.00 2.01
C ARG A 373 3.72 -18.80 0.71
N GLY A 374 4.96 -18.36 0.84
CA GLY A 374 5.91 -18.30 -0.28
C GLY A 374 6.56 -19.66 -0.52
N SER A 375 7.25 -19.78 -1.66
CA SER A 375 8.08 -20.95 -1.97
C SER A 375 9.17 -21.18 -0.92
N MET A 376 9.53 -22.44 -0.69
CA MET A 376 10.67 -22.75 0.18
C MET A 376 11.95 -22.18 -0.42
N GLY A 377 12.79 -21.57 0.43
CA GLY A 377 14.12 -21.09 0.02
C GLY A 377 14.16 -19.73 -0.70
N TRP A 378 13.05 -19.00 -0.83
CA TRP A 378 13.01 -17.68 -1.51
C TRP A 378 14.06 -16.67 -0.99
N ARG A 379 14.46 -16.80 0.27
CA ARG A 379 15.46 -15.95 0.97
C ARG A 379 16.89 -16.52 0.97
N GLY A 380 17.12 -17.66 0.32
CA GLY A 380 18.37 -18.42 0.43
C GLY A 380 19.60 -17.62 0.00
N TRP A 381 19.47 -16.81 -1.05
CA TRP A 381 20.58 -15.97 -1.51
C TRP A 381 20.96 -14.90 -0.49
N PHE A 382 19.98 -14.23 0.13
CA PHE A 382 20.23 -13.29 1.22
C PHE A 382 20.92 -13.96 2.41
N GLN A 383 20.49 -15.16 2.77
CA GLN A 383 21.06 -15.92 3.89
C GLN A 383 22.50 -16.35 3.62
N LEU A 384 22.81 -16.77 2.39
CA LEU A 384 24.17 -17.08 1.98
C LEU A 384 25.07 -15.84 2.04
N LEU A 385 24.63 -14.72 1.47
CA LEU A 385 25.37 -13.45 1.56
C LEU A 385 25.56 -13.01 3.01
N SER A 386 24.52 -13.16 3.84
CA SER A 386 24.59 -12.87 5.28
C SER A 386 25.62 -13.75 5.99
N ALA A 387 25.69 -15.05 5.70
CA ALA A 387 26.66 -15.94 6.30
C ALA A 387 28.11 -15.53 5.96
N LEU A 388 28.36 -15.15 4.71
CA LEU A 388 29.67 -14.66 4.26
C LEU A 388 30.06 -13.36 4.96
N VAL A 389 29.13 -12.39 5.03
CA VAL A 389 29.35 -11.12 5.74
C VAL A 389 29.60 -11.36 7.24
N ALA A 390 28.81 -12.22 7.87
CA ALA A 390 28.97 -12.58 9.28
C ALA A 390 30.34 -13.20 9.57
N ALA A 391 30.82 -14.10 8.70
CA ALA A 391 32.15 -14.70 8.81
C ALA A 391 33.26 -13.64 8.75
N GLY A 392 33.16 -12.68 7.81
CA GLY A 392 34.08 -11.56 7.71
C GLY A 392 34.07 -10.64 8.94
N LEU A 393 32.88 -10.30 9.46
CA LEU A 393 32.73 -9.49 10.67
C LEU A 393 33.32 -10.20 11.89
N LEU A 394 33.07 -11.51 12.06
CA LEU A 394 33.63 -12.30 13.16
C LEU A 394 35.16 -12.40 13.09
N ALA A 395 35.72 -12.56 11.88
CA ALA A 395 37.16 -12.52 11.67
C ALA A 395 37.74 -11.15 12.07
N GLY A 396 37.08 -10.06 11.69
CA GLY A 396 37.45 -8.70 12.11
C GLY A 396 37.42 -8.49 13.63
N VAL A 397 36.37 -8.96 14.31
CA VAL A 397 36.27 -8.90 15.79
C VAL A 397 37.43 -9.66 16.45
N ARG A 398 37.79 -10.85 15.92
CA ARG A 398 38.92 -11.64 16.41
C ARG A 398 40.26 -10.94 16.16
N GLY A 399 40.45 -10.33 15.00
CA GLY A 399 41.67 -9.58 14.64
C GLY A 399 41.91 -8.35 15.53
N LEU A 400 40.85 -7.75 16.08
CA LEU A 400 40.95 -6.63 17.02
C LEU A 400 41.20 -7.04 18.47
N ARG A 401 41.19 -8.35 18.80
CA ARG A 401 41.51 -8.81 20.17
C ARG A 401 42.99 -8.55 20.46
N PRO A 402 43.34 -8.11 21.69
CA PRO A 402 44.74 -7.98 22.06
C PRO A 402 45.44 -9.34 21.94
N ARG A 403 46.56 -9.39 21.20
CA ARG A 403 47.47 -10.53 21.26
C ARG A 403 47.89 -10.65 22.73
N ARG A 404 47.61 -11.79 23.36
CA ARG A 404 48.21 -12.11 24.67
C ARG A 404 49.72 -12.08 24.45
N GLN A 405 50.41 -11.06 24.96
CA GLN A 405 51.85 -11.16 25.15
C GLN A 405 52.04 -12.34 26.09
N HIS A 406 52.60 -13.44 25.59
CA HIS A 406 53.21 -14.43 26.46
C HIS A 406 54.37 -13.72 27.13
N SER A 407 54.17 -13.28 28.36
CA SER A 407 55.25 -12.99 29.27
C SER A 407 56.05 -14.28 29.38
N GLN A 408 57.21 -14.32 28.74
CA GLN A 408 58.19 -15.35 29.02
C GLN A 408 58.53 -15.21 30.51
N LEU A 409 58.12 -16.19 31.31
CA LEU A 409 58.72 -16.49 32.58
C LEU A 409 60.17 -16.92 32.27
N THR A 410 61.10 -15.97 32.27
CA THR A 410 62.51 -16.27 32.49
C THR A 410 62.77 -16.23 33.99
N ALA A 411 63.03 -17.43 34.52
CA ALA A 411 63.78 -17.84 35.71
C ALA A 411 64.02 -16.82 36.84
#